data_AF-A7J2Z6-F1
#
_entry.id   AF-A7J2Z6-F1
#
_cell.length_a   1.000
_cell.length_b   1.000
_cell.length_c   1.000
_cell.angle_alpha   90.00
_cell.angle_beta   90.00
_cell.angle_gamma   90.00
#
_symmetry.space_group_name_H-M   'P 1'
#
loop_
_entity.id
_entity.type
_entity.pdbx_description
1 polymer ?
#
loop_
_entity_poly.entity_id
_entity_poly.type
_entity_poly.pdbx_seq_one_letter_code
_entity_poly.pdbx_strand_id
1 'polypeptide(L)'
;QPNAMGGREVGGLANMLAAHMDFTADNIDRVGRFWQAPALATKPGLKAVELFQAVADGRIKALWIMGTNPAVSLPDAGSISAALKNCPLVIVSEVNRNTDTA
;
A
#
# COMPACT_ATOMS: atom_id res chain seq x y z
N GLN A 1 8.96 6.95 -10.90
CA GLN A 1 8.56 7.64 -9.65
C GLN A 1 9.59 8.73 -9.35
N PRO A 2 9.41 9.98 -9.83
CA PRO A 2 10.39 11.06 -9.62
C PRO A 2 10.51 11.48 -8.14
N ASN A 3 9.46 11.26 -7.34
CA ASN A 3 9.45 11.58 -5.91
C ASN A 3 9.50 10.33 -5.00
N ALA A 4 10.31 9.33 -5.35
CA ALA A 4 10.36 8.08 -4.60
C ALA A 4 10.81 8.28 -3.14
N MET A 5 11.77 9.18 -2.88
CA MET A 5 12.23 9.48 -1.52
C MET A 5 11.19 10.25 -0.72
N GLY A 6 10.56 11.27 -1.29
CA GLY A 6 9.49 12.01 -0.59
C GLY A 6 8.31 11.12 -0.23
N GLY A 7 7.94 10.16 -1.08
CA GLY A 7 6.94 9.15 -0.76
C GLY A 7 7.33 8.29 0.46
N ARG A 8 8.61 7.93 0.61
CA ARG A 8 9.09 7.17 1.77
C ARG A 8 9.07 8.02 3.04
N GLU A 9 9.47 9.28 2.93
CA GLU A 9 9.51 10.22 4.04
C GLU A 9 8.12 10.46 4.65
N VAL A 10 7.06 10.44 3.83
CA VAL A 10 5.68 10.64 4.31
C VAL A 10 4.94 9.35 4.69
N GLY A 11 5.64 8.22 4.83
CA GLY A 11 5.03 6.96 5.28
C GLY A 11 4.46 6.08 4.16
N GLY A 12 4.87 6.27 2.90
CA GLY A 12 4.49 5.43 1.77
C GLY A 12 5.15 4.04 1.75
N LEU A 13 5.71 3.58 2.87
CA LEU A 13 6.31 2.27 3.02
C LEU A 13 5.54 1.45 4.06
N ALA A 14 5.27 0.19 3.76
CA ALA A 14 4.56 -0.69 4.69
C ALA A 14 5.36 -0.99 5.98
N ASN A 15 6.67 -0.79 6.00
CA ASN A 15 7.57 -1.19 7.08
C ASN A 15 8.09 -0.04 7.95
N MET A 16 7.61 1.18 7.75
CA MET A 16 8.00 2.35 8.55
C MET A 16 6.81 3.29 8.70
N LEU A 17 6.78 4.06 9.78
CA LEU A 17 5.90 5.21 9.92
C LEU A 17 6.47 6.43 9.15
N ALA A 18 5.72 7.53 9.12
CA ALA A 18 6.21 8.78 8.56
C ALA A 18 7.50 9.26 9.25
N ALA A 19 8.29 10.06 8.53
CA ALA A 19 9.60 10.55 8.94
C ALA A 19 10.61 9.43 9.29
N HIS A 20 10.52 8.29 8.60
CA HIS A 20 11.42 7.13 8.78
C HIS A 20 11.40 6.52 10.19
N MET A 21 10.32 6.71 10.94
CA MET A 21 10.18 6.15 12.27
C MET A 21 9.86 4.65 12.22
N ASP A 22 10.38 3.90 13.18
CA ASP A 22 10.01 2.51 13.40
C ASP A 22 8.72 2.39 14.22
N PHE A 23 8.33 1.15 14.55
CA PHE A 23 7.12 0.85 15.33
C PHE A 23 7.40 0.69 16.84
N THR A 24 8.37 1.42 17.39
CA THR A 24 8.51 1.51 18.85
C THR A 24 7.33 2.26 19.45
N ALA A 25 7.02 1.99 20.73
CA ALA A 25 5.88 2.63 21.41
C ALA A 25 5.97 4.17 21.42
N ASP A 26 7.18 4.72 21.59
CA ASP A 26 7.44 6.16 21.56
C ASP A 26 7.15 6.78 20.19
N ASN A 27 7.64 6.14 19.11
CA ASN A 27 7.39 6.60 17.75
C ASN A 27 5.91 6.50 17.36
N ILE A 28 5.23 5.41 17.76
CA ILE A 28 3.79 5.24 17.55
C ILE A 28 3.01 6.36 18.27
N ASP A 29 3.31 6.64 19.54
CA ASP A 29 2.68 7.73 20.30
C ASP A 29 2.93 9.10 19.64
N ARG A 30 4.19 9.36 19.26
CA ARG A 30 4.58 10.62 18.63
C ARG A 30 3.83 10.89 17.34
N VAL A 31 3.80 9.92 16.43
CA VAL A 31 3.08 10.04 15.15
C VAL A 31 1.57 10.12 15.40
N GLY A 32 1.05 9.28 16.31
CA GLY A 32 -0.37 9.25 16.67
C GLY A 32 -0.87 10.60 17.18
N ARG A 33 -0.14 11.24 18.09
CA ARG A 33 -0.48 12.58 18.59
C ARG A 33 -0.38 13.66 17.53
N PHE A 34 0.68 13.64 16.70
CA PHE A 34 0.86 14.63 15.64
C PHE A 34 -0.28 14.60 14.62
N TRP A 35 -0.74 13.41 14.22
CA TRP A 35 -1.85 13.23 13.27
C TRP A 35 -3.24 13.19 13.90
N GLN A 36 -3.36 13.26 15.23
CA GLN A 36 -4.62 13.04 15.95
C GLN A 36 -5.27 11.70 15.56
N ALA A 37 -4.46 10.67 15.38
CA ALA A 37 -4.87 9.34 14.94
C ALA A 37 -5.05 8.41 16.17
N PRO A 38 -6.27 8.24 16.72
CA PRO A 38 -6.49 7.41 17.90
C PRO A 38 -6.22 5.91 17.65
N ALA A 39 -6.19 5.50 16.38
CA ALA A 39 -5.87 4.13 15.96
C ALA A 39 -4.78 4.17 14.88
N LEU A 40 -3.52 4.18 15.30
CA LEU A 40 -2.35 4.08 14.42
C LEU A 40 -1.91 2.63 14.26
N ALA A 41 -1.28 2.31 13.12
CA ALA A 41 -0.62 1.03 12.92
C ALA A 41 0.52 0.84 13.95
N THR A 42 0.53 -0.32 14.61
CA THR A 42 1.55 -0.68 15.63
C THR A 42 2.57 -1.71 15.14
N LYS A 43 2.44 -2.14 13.88
CA LYS A 43 3.33 -3.11 13.24
C LYS A 43 3.40 -2.86 11.73
N PRO A 44 4.46 -3.36 11.06
CA PRO A 44 4.55 -3.33 9.61
C PRO A 44 3.35 -3.97 8.92
N GLY A 45 2.97 -3.38 7.78
CA GLY A 45 2.04 -3.96 6.82
C GLY A 45 2.72 -4.95 5.87
N LEU A 46 1.94 -5.47 4.92
CA LEU A 46 2.42 -6.41 3.90
C LEU A 46 3.20 -5.69 2.80
N LYS A 47 4.30 -6.27 2.34
CA LYS A 47 5.00 -5.81 1.14
C LYS A 47 4.21 -6.21 -0.11
N ALA A 48 4.55 -5.64 -1.27
CA ALA A 48 3.78 -5.79 -2.51
C ALA A 48 3.41 -7.26 -2.85
N VAL A 49 4.38 -8.18 -2.87
CA VAL A 49 4.12 -9.59 -3.19
C VAL A 49 3.17 -10.24 -2.16
N GLU A 50 3.43 -10.04 -0.86
CA GLU A 50 2.61 -10.57 0.22
C GLU A 50 1.20 -9.96 0.24
N LEU A 51 1.09 -8.69 -0.15
CA LEU A 51 -0.17 -7.96 -0.29
C LEU A 51 -1.03 -8.58 -1.38
N PHE A 52 -0.47 -8.84 -2.58
CA PHE A 52 -1.24 -9.46 -3.66
C PHE A 52 -1.59 -10.92 -3.36
N GLN A 53 -0.72 -11.65 -2.66
CA GLN A 53 -1.09 -12.97 -2.13
C GLN A 53 -2.26 -12.86 -1.14
N ALA A 54 -2.26 -11.87 -0.25
CA ALA A 54 -3.35 -11.66 0.70
C ALA A 54 -4.66 -11.25 0.05
N VAL A 55 -4.60 -10.55 -1.08
CA VAL A 55 -5.78 -10.27 -1.92
C VAL A 55 -6.28 -11.57 -2.55
N ALA A 56 -5.40 -12.38 -3.13
CA ALA A 56 -5.77 -13.67 -3.72
C ALA A 56 -6.38 -14.64 -2.70
N ASP A 57 -5.86 -14.66 -1.47
CA ASP A 57 -6.37 -15.47 -0.35
C ASP A 57 -7.68 -14.91 0.24
N GLY A 58 -8.16 -13.75 -0.20
CA GLY A 58 -9.36 -13.08 0.32
C GLY A 58 -9.20 -12.45 1.72
N ARG A 59 -7.96 -12.37 2.24
CA ARG A 59 -7.63 -11.69 3.51
C ARG A 59 -7.73 -10.17 3.37
N ILE A 60 -7.35 -9.63 2.21
CA ILE A 60 -7.59 -8.24 1.82
C ILE A 60 -8.79 -8.22 0.88
N LYS A 61 -9.79 -7.39 1.22
CA LYS A 61 -11.05 -7.28 0.47
C LYS A 61 -11.23 -5.93 -0.22
N ALA A 62 -10.37 -4.97 0.10
CA ALA A 62 -10.35 -3.65 -0.49
C ALA A 62 -8.91 -3.27 -0.79
N LEU A 63 -8.64 -2.83 -2.01
CA LEU A 63 -7.33 -2.38 -2.46
C LEU A 63 -7.45 -1.02 -3.13
N TRP A 64 -6.62 -0.07 -2.72
CA TRP A 64 -6.53 1.24 -3.36
C TRP A 64 -5.15 1.43 -3.99
N ILE A 65 -5.13 1.57 -5.31
CA ILE A 65 -3.93 1.72 -6.13
C ILE A 65 -3.86 3.18 -6.59
N MET A 66 -2.77 3.86 -6.24
CA MET A 66 -2.59 5.28 -6.53
C MET A 66 -1.30 5.52 -7.33
N GLY A 67 -1.40 6.10 -8.52
CA GLY A 67 -0.24 6.55 -9.29
C GLY A 67 0.70 5.42 -9.76
N THR A 68 0.19 4.20 -9.96
CA THR A 68 0.98 3.02 -10.34
C THR A 68 0.13 1.97 -11.08
N ASN A 69 0.79 1.12 -11.87
CA ASN A 69 0.19 0.03 -12.65
C ASN A 69 0.86 -1.31 -12.25
N PRO A 70 0.43 -1.95 -11.14
CA PRO A 70 1.04 -3.18 -10.64
C PRO A 70 0.92 -4.36 -11.62
N ALA A 71 -0.08 -4.38 -12.49
CA ALA A 71 -0.23 -5.44 -13.50
C ALA A 71 0.91 -5.45 -14.54
N VAL A 72 1.64 -4.35 -14.71
CA VAL A 72 2.81 -4.26 -15.61
C VAL A 72 4.13 -4.29 -14.86
N SER A 73 4.18 -3.66 -13.69
CA SER A 73 5.43 -3.33 -13.00
C SER A 73 5.93 -4.40 -12.02
N LEU A 74 5.08 -5.36 -11.67
CA LEU A 74 5.42 -6.43 -10.73
C LEU A 74 5.62 -7.78 -11.45
N PRO A 75 6.46 -8.66 -10.88
CA PRO A 75 6.60 -10.02 -11.38
C PRO A 75 5.26 -10.76 -11.27
N ASP A 76 5.02 -11.69 -12.20
CA ASP A 76 3.80 -12.50 -12.27
C ASP A 76 2.50 -11.67 -12.43
N ALA A 77 2.45 -10.91 -13.53
CA ALA A 77 1.28 -10.14 -13.94
C ALA A 77 -0.03 -10.96 -13.99
N GLY A 78 0.06 -12.27 -14.30
CA GLY A 78 -1.08 -13.17 -14.35
C GLY A 78 -1.73 -13.35 -12.98
N SER A 79 -0.92 -13.64 -11.95
CA SER A 79 -1.39 -13.76 -10.57
C SER A 79 -1.99 -12.46 -10.04
N ILE A 80 -1.39 -11.32 -10.37
CA ILE A 80 -1.85 -10.00 -9.94
C ILE A 80 -3.19 -9.67 -10.59
N SER A 81 -3.33 -9.89 -11.90
CA SER A 81 -4.59 -9.67 -12.60
C SER A 81 -5.71 -10.56 -12.03
N ALA A 82 -5.42 -11.82 -11.71
CA ALA A 82 -6.39 -12.71 -11.07
C ALA A 82 -6.78 -12.24 -9.66
N ALA A 83 -5.81 -11.81 -8.85
CA ALA A 83 -6.06 -11.27 -7.52
C ALA A 83 -6.93 -10.01 -7.57
N LEU A 84 -6.63 -9.08 -8.49
CA LEU A 84 -7.42 -7.86 -8.68
C LEU A 84 -8.87 -8.17 -9.07
N LYS A 85 -9.10 -9.12 -9.98
CA LYS A 85 -10.45 -9.54 -10.41
C LYS A 85 -11.26 -10.17 -9.28
N ASN A 86 -10.60 -10.86 -8.35
CA ASN A 86 -11.25 -11.53 -7.23
C ASN A 86 -11.40 -10.62 -5.99
N CYS A 87 -10.76 -9.44 -5.98
CA CYS A 87 -10.87 -8.49 -4.89
C CYS A 87 -12.25 -7.82 -4.91
N PRO A 88 -13.04 -7.87 -3.82
CA PRO A 88 -14.38 -7.26 -3.77
C PRO A 88 -14.41 -5.76 -4.10
N LEU A 89 -13.35 -5.02 -3.77
CA LEU A 89 -13.24 -3.60 -4.07
C LEU A 89 -11.83 -3.25 -4.51
N VAL A 90 -11.69 -2.73 -5.72
CA VAL A 90 -10.46 -2.11 -6.21
C VAL A 90 -10.75 -0.67 -6.60
N ILE A 91 -10.02 0.26 -6.00
CA ILE A 91 -10.05 1.68 -6.34
C ILE A 91 -8.75 2.00 -7.08
N VAL A 92 -8.85 2.62 -8.25
CA VAL A 92 -7.69 3.09 -9.01
C VAL A 92 -7.75 4.62 -9.10
N SER A 93 -6.71 5.28 -8.59
CA SER A 93 -6.52 6.72 -8.71
C SER A 93 -5.32 7.00 -9.60
N GLU A 94 -5.61 7.32 -10.86
CA GLU A 94 -4.59 7.52 -11.90
C GLU A 94 -4.98 8.71 -12.79
N VAL A 95 -3.98 9.37 -13.39
CA VAL A 95 -4.21 10.50 -14.30
C VAL A 95 -4.51 10.05 -15.73
N ASN A 96 -4.15 8.80 -16.06
CA ASN A 96 -4.47 8.17 -17.32
C ASN A 96 -5.65 7.18 -17.15
N ARG A 97 -6.60 7.24 -18.09
CA ARG A 97 -7.75 6.32 -18.15
C ARG A 97 -7.34 4.89 -18.49
N ASN A 98 -6.34 4.71 -19.34
CA ASN A 98 -5.95 3.40 -19.86
C ASN A 98 -4.76 2.88 -19.05
N THR A 99 -5.01 1.92 -18.16
CA THR A 99 -3.97 1.18 -17.44
C THR A 99 -4.32 -0.30 -17.44
N ASP A 100 -3.34 -1.18 -17.41
CA ASP A 100 -3.57 -2.64 -17.32
C ASP A 100 -4.09 -3.10 -15.94
N THR A 101 -4.23 -2.15 -15.00
CA THR A 101 -4.77 -2.35 -13.67
C THR A 101 -6.28 -2.02 -13.58
N ALA A 102 -6.80 -1.21 -14.51
CA ALA A 102 -8.19 -0.72 -14.52
C ALA A 102 -9.01 -1.37 -15.64
#